data_AF-A0A838FVJ4-F1
#
_entry.id   AF-A0A838FVJ4-F1
#
_cell.length_a   1.000
_cell.length_b   1.000
_cell.length_c   1.000
_cell.angle_alpha   90.00
_cell.angle_beta   90.00
_cell.angle_gamma   90.00
#
_symmetry.space_group_name_H-M   'P 1'
#
loop_
_entity.id
_entity.type
_entity.pdbx_description
1 polymer ?
#
loop_
_entity_poly.entity_id
_entity_poly.type
_entity_poly.pdbx_seq_one_letter_code
_entity_poly.pdbx_strand_id
1 'polypeptide(L)'
;MTVAVKTAVVDQTAELRRQSDVLVEKGYPALMELTEAGFRELVAPLEEQLPAESFVLVVTGALVPPARLIELTTLNGQPGFTTMTADDLARFRPTPDLAMPDRAIYLVTD
;
A
#
# COMPACT_ATOMS: atom_id res chain seq x y z
N MET A 1 29.69 11.11 11.52
CA MET A 1 28.51 11.97 11.73
C MET A 1 27.30 11.06 11.77
N THR A 2 26.92 10.59 12.95
CA THR A 2 25.82 9.63 13.13
C THR A 2 24.54 10.44 13.28
N VAL A 3 23.67 10.39 12.27
CA VAL A 3 22.34 11.00 12.37
C VAL A 3 21.51 10.08 13.27
N ALA A 4 21.27 10.50 14.50
CA ALA A 4 20.27 9.88 15.35
C ALA A 4 18.89 10.16 14.75
N VAL A 5 18.27 9.14 14.16
CA VAL A 5 16.85 9.20 13.83
C VAL A 5 16.11 9.24 15.16
N LYS A 6 15.58 10.41 15.49
CA LYS A 6 14.69 10.59 16.64
C LYS A 6 13.41 9.84 16.31
N THR A 7 13.22 8.65 16.89
CA THR A 7 11.97 7.91 16.81
C THR A 7 10.88 8.79 17.42
N ALA A 8 10.07 9.41 16.56
CA ALA A 8 8.84 10.05 17.01
C ALA A 8 7.90 8.93 17.48
N VAL A 9 7.24 9.13 18.62
CA VAL A 9 6.08 8.31 18.95
C VAL A 9 5.02 8.64 17.92
N VAL A 10 4.82 7.74 16.96
CA VAL A 10 3.81 7.88 15.93
C VAL A 10 2.47 7.49 16.54
N ASP A 11 1.50 8.38 16.47
CA ASP A 11 0.11 7.99 16.71
C ASP A 11 -0.30 7.06 15.57
N GLN A 12 -0.45 5.78 15.87
CA GLN A 12 -0.73 4.73 14.89
C GLN A 12 -2.04 4.99 14.13
N THR A 13 -3.01 5.65 14.76
CA THR A 13 -4.27 6.03 14.10
C THR A 13 -4.03 7.16 13.11
N ALA A 14 -3.24 8.16 13.49
CA ALA A 14 -2.84 9.23 12.59
C ALA A 14 -2.02 8.70 11.41
N GLU A 15 -1.18 7.69 11.63
CA GLU A 15 -0.39 7.07 10.57
C GLU A 15 -1.24 6.25 9.60
N LEU A 16 -2.20 5.45 10.10
CA LEU A 16 -3.15 4.75 9.24
C LEU A 16 -3.91 5.73 8.36
N ARG A 17 -4.40 6.83 8.95
CA ARG A 17 -5.06 7.91 8.22
C ARG A 17 -4.15 8.51 7.15
N ARG A 18 -2.91 8.87 7.52
CA ARG A 18 -1.93 9.45 6.59
C ARG A 18 -1.65 8.52 5.40
N GLN A 19 -1.43 7.23 5.65
CA GLN A 19 -1.22 6.25 4.58
C GLN A 19 -2.46 6.08 3.70
N SER A 20 -3.65 6.03 4.30
CA SER A 20 -4.91 5.96 3.58
C SER A 20 -5.16 7.19 2.72
N ASP A 21 -4.83 8.40 3.20
CA ASP A 21 -4.96 9.65 2.45
C ASP A 21 -4.05 9.64 1.22
N VAL A 22 -2.80 9.19 1.38
CA VAL A 22 -1.85 9.06 0.26
C VAL A 22 -2.37 8.10 -0.81
N LEU A 23 -2.96 6.96 -0.43
CA LEU A 23 -3.52 6.01 -1.40
C LEU A 23 -4.72 6.59 -2.14
N VAL A 24 -5.58 7.34 -1.46
CA VAL A 24 -6.69 8.08 -2.09
C VAL A 24 -6.17 9.11 -3.08
N GLU A 25 -5.19 9.94 -2.69
CA GLU A 25 -4.58 10.95 -3.55
C GLU A 25 -3.95 10.32 -4.81
N LYS A 26 -3.35 9.13 -4.66
CA LYS A 26 -2.77 8.35 -5.76
C LYS A 26 -3.81 7.64 -6.63
N GLY A 27 -5.10 7.73 -6.32
CA GLY A 27 -6.19 7.19 -7.13
C GLY A 27 -6.46 5.70 -6.94
N TYR A 28 -5.98 5.08 -5.85
CA TYR A 28 -6.24 3.67 -5.57
C TYR A 28 -7.73 3.28 -5.52
N PRO A 29 -8.65 4.11 -4.96
CA PRO A 29 -10.08 3.78 -4.98
C PRO A 29 -10.59 3.50 -6.39
N ALA A 30 -10.27 4.36 -7.36
CA ALA A 30 -10.71 4.20 -8.75
C ALA A 30 -10.09 2.97 -9.42
N LEU A 31 -8.83 2.64 -9.11
CA LEU A 31 -8.17 1.43 -9.61
C LEU A 31 -8.79 0.13 -9.07
N MET A 32 -9.47 0.20 -7.93
CA MET A 32 -10.20 -0.90 -7.32
C MET A 32 -11.69 -0.89 -7.69
N GLU A 33 -12.13 0.00 -8.60
CA GLU A 33 -13.55 0.21 -8.94
C GLU A 33 -14.41 0.65 -7.75
N LEU A 34 -13.81 1.36 -6.79
CA LEU A 34 -14.46 1.89 -5.59
C LEU A 34 -14.56 3.41 -5.63
N THR A 35 -15.53 3.94 -4.90
CA THR A 35 -15.51 5.35 -4.50
C THR A 35 -14.49 5.56 -3.40
N GLU A 36 -14.08 6.81 -3.16
CA GLU A 36 -13.25 7.13 -1.99
C GLU A 36 -13.91 6.62 -0.69
N ALA A 37 -15.21 6.87 -0.51
CA ALA A 37 -15.95 6.41 0.67
C ALA A 37 -15.89 4.88 0.82
N GLY A 38 -16.11 4.12 -0.27
CA GLY A 38 -16.00 2.66 -0.25
C GLY A 38 -14.59 2.18 0.09
N PHE A 39 -13.55 2.88 -0.38
CA PHE A 39 -12.17 2.59 0.04
C PHE A 39 -11.96 2.86 1.54
N ARG A 40 -12.50 3.96 2.08
CA ARG A 40 -12.40 4.25 3.53
C ARG A 40 -13.15 3.21 4.37
N GLU A 41 -14.27 2.68 3.89
CA GLU A 41 -15.01 1.59 4.55
C GLU A 41 -14.16 0.30 4.64
N LEU A 42 -13.31 0.03 3.64
CA LEU A 42 -12.36 -1.09 3.72
C LEU A 42 -11.24 -0.87 4.75
N VAL A 43 -10.82 0.39 4.94
CA VAL A 43 -9.75 0.77 5.89
C VAL A 43 -10.26 0.76 7.33
N ALA A 44 -11.50 1.20 7.57
CA ALA A 44 -12.03 1.46 8.92
C ALA A 44 -11.85 0.28 9.91
N PRO A 45 -12.08 -0.99 9.55
CA PRO A 45 -11.88 -2.11 10.48
C PRO A 45 -10.43 -2.32 10.94
N LEU A 46 -9.45 -1.72 10.26
CA LEU A 46 -8.04 -1.83 10.62
C LEU A 46 -7.64 -0.93 11.80
N GLU A 47 -8.46 0.06 12.17
CA GLU A 47 -8.22 0.92 13.34
C GLU A 47 -8.17 0.10 14.64
N GLU A 48 -8.95 -0.98 14.72
CA GLU A 48 -8.96 -1.90 15.87
C GLU A 48 -7.79 -2.88 15.88
N GLN A 49 -7.01 -2.95 14.79
CA GLN A 49 -5.92 -3.89 14.56
C GLN A 49 -4.55 -3.21 14.51
N LEU A 50 -4.48 -1.94 14.91
CA LEU A 50 -3.25 -1.16 14.82
C LEU A 50 -2.14 -1.78 15.68
N PRO A 51 -1.00 -2.13 15.07
CA PRO A 51 0.11 -2.67 15.81
C PRO A 51 0.82 -1.57 16.62
N ALA A 52 1.51 -1.96 17.68
CA ALA A 52 2.31 -1.03 18.47
C ALA A 52 3.59 -0.59 17.73
N GLU A 53 4.10 -1.44 16.85
CA GLU A 53 5.28 -1.19 16.03
C GLU A 53 4.97 -0.48 14.71
N SER A 54 6.00 -0.24 13.90
CA SER A 54 5.85 0.33 12.56
C SER A 54 5.05 -0.61 11.67
N PHE A 55 4.20 -0.04 10.81
CA PHE A 55 3.42 -0.81 9.86
C PHE A 55 3.26 -0.11 8.52
N VAL A 56 2.89 -0.91 7.51
CA VAL A 56 2.46 -0.43 6.20
C VAL A 56 1.06 -0.94 5.88
N LEU A 57 0.22 -0.05 5.36
CA LEU A 57 -1.07 -0.34 4.80
C LEU A 57 -0.88 -0.87 3.38
N VAL A 58 -1.25 -2.12 3.16
CA VAL A 58 -1.09 -2.82 1.89
C VAL A 58 -2.45 -2.97 1.22
N VAL A 59 -2.54 -2.52 -0.03
CA VAL A 59 -3.65 -2.84 -0.94
C VAL A 59 -3.20 -3.98 -1.84
N THR A 60 -3.97 -5.06 -1.91
CA THR A 60 -3.60 -6.22 -2.74
C THR A 60 -3.59 -5.86 -4.23
N GLY A 61 -2.52 -6.25 -4.92
CA GLY A 61 -2.41 -6.16 -6.38
C GLY A 61 -3.35 -7.09 -7.15
N ALA A 62 -4.22 -7.87 -6.49
CA ALA A 62 -5.27 -8.65 -7.15
C ALA A 62 -6.25 -7.77 -7.94
N LEU A 63 -6.34 -6.48 -7.58
CA LEU A 63 -7.28 -5.54 -8.18
C LEU A 63 -6.62 -4.59 -9.19
N VAL A 64 -5.28 -4.53 -9.26
CA VAL A 64 -4.57 -3.56 -10.12
C VAL A 64 -3.38 -4.21 -10.84
N PRO A 65 -3.33 -4.17 -12.19
CA PRO A 65 -2.18 -4.68 -12.94
C PRO A 65 -0.86 -4.04 -12.47
N PRO A 66 0.21 -4.82 -12.20
CA PRO A 66 1.48 -4.29 -11.70
C PRO A 66 2.08 -3.17 -12.55
N ALA A 67 1.87 -3.22 -13.88
CA ALA A 67 2.31 -2.17 -14.79
C ALA A 67 1.75 -0.79 -14.44
N ARG A 68 0.49 -0.72 -13.96
CA ARG A 68 -0.15 0.54 -13.55
C ARG A 68 0.34 1.02 -12.20
N LEU A 69 0.68 0.10 -11.29
CA LEU A 69 1.25 0.46 -9.98
C LEU A 69 2.63 1.11 -10.12
N ILE A 70 3.45 0.68 -11.08
CA ILE A 70 4.77 1.25 -11.34
C ILE A 70 4.67 2.75 -11.67
N GLU A 71 3.69 3.15 -12.47
CA GLU A 71 3.47 4.55 -12.85
C GLU A 71 3.07 5.45 -11.65
N LEU A 72 2.48 4.86 -10.59
CA LEU A 72 2.09 5.60 -9.38
C LEU A 72 3.25 5.85 -8.42
N THR A 73 4.33 5.06 -8.53
CA THR A 73 5.56 5.30 -7.80
C THR A 73 6.23 6.56 -8.35
N THR A 74 6.76 7.41 -7.47
CA THR A 74 7.36 8.68 -7.90
C THR A 74 8.66 8.94 -7.18
N LEU A 75 9.70 9.34 -7.92
CA LEU A 75 10.97 9.83 -7.38
C LEU A 75 11.20 11.25 -7.89
N ASN A 76 11.30 12.23 -6.99
CA ASN A 76 11.42 13.66 -7.34
C ASN A 76 10.32 14.14 -8.31
N GLY A 77 9.10 13.64 -8.12
CA GLY A 77 7.94 13.96 -8.97
C GLY A 77 7.94 13.29 -10.34
N GLN A 78 8.95 12.48 -10.69
CA GLN A 78 8.96 11.69 -11.91
C GLN A 78 8.29 10.33 -11.66
N PRO A 79 7.33 9.90 -12.51
CA PRO A 79 6.70 8.59 -12.38
C PRO A 79 7.71 7.47 -12.62
N GLY A 80 7.49 6.34 -11.97
CA GLY A 80 8.23 5.12 -12.22
C GLY A 80 7.96 4.58 -13.63
N PHE A 81 8.94 3.87 -14.17
CA PHE A 81 8.80 3.15 -15.42
C PHE A 81 9.52 1.80 -15.32
N THR A 82 9.23 0.90 -16.26
CA THR A 82 9.92 -0.39 -16.36
C THR A 82 10.18 -0.72 -17.82
N THR A 83 11.24 -1.49 -18.06
CA THR A 83 11.53 -2.11 -19.37
C THR A 83 10.92 -3.50 -19.50
N MET A 84 10.34 -4.04 -18.42
CA MET A 84 9.65 -5.33 -18.43
C MET A 84 8.31 -5.22 -19.13
N THR A 85 7.95 -6.26 -19.88
CA THR A 85 6.62 -6.33 -20.50
C THR A 85 5.54 -6.61 -19.44
N ALA A 86 4.27 -6.38 -19.78
CA ALA A 86 3.16 -6.73 -18.91
C ALA A 86 3.15 -8.24 -18.57
N ASP A 87 3.52 -9.08 -19.53
CA ASP A 87 3.62 -10.54 -19.34
C ASP A 87 4.77 -10.91 -18.41
N ASP A 88 5.91 -10.23 -18.51
CA ASP A 88 7.02 -10.44 -17.58
C ASP A 88 6.63 -10.06 -16.15
N LEU A 89 5.93 -8.93 -15.97
CA LEU A 89 5.42 -8.51 -14.67
C LEU A 89 4.37 -9.48 -14.12
N ALA A 90 3.53 -10.05 -14.98
CA ALA A 90 2.54 -11.03 -14.60
C ALA A 90 3.14 -12.37 -14.13
N ARG A 91 4.45 -12.58 -14.26
CA ARG A 91 5.12 -13.78 -13.74
C ARG A 91 5.54 -13.65 -12.28
N PHE A 92 5.61 -12.44 -11.74
CA PHE A 92 5.86 -12.25 -10.31
C PHE A 92 4.61 -12.62 -9.52
N ARG A 93 4.67 -13.78 -8.87
CA ARG A 93 3.64 -14.32 -7.99
C ARG A 93 4.29 -14.70 -6.66
N PRO A 94 3.52 -14.66 -5.56
CA PRO A 94 3.96 -15.24 -4.29
C PRO A 94 4.47 -16.67 -4.49
N THR A 95 5.49 -17.06 -3.73
CA THR A 95 5.96 -18.45 -3.72
C THR A 95 4.89 -19.35 -3.08
N PRO A 96 4.83 -20.65 -3.40
CA PRO A 96 3.77 -21.53 -2.91
C PRO A 96 3.70 -21.69 -1.38
N ASP A 97 4.82 -21.43 -0.70
CA ASP A 97 4.96 -21.47 0.76
C ASP A 97 4.55 -20.16 1.45
N LEU A 98 4.27 -19.10 0.70
CA LEU A 98 3.80 -17.82 1.24
C LEU A 98 2.28 -17.71 1.12
N ALA A 99 1.60 -17.83 2.26
CA ALA A 99 0.17 -17.56 2.35
C ALA A 99 -0.09 -16.04 2.35
N MET A 100 -0.74 -15.54 1.30
CA MET A 100 -1.21 -14.15 1.26
C MET A 100 -2.58 -14.05 1.94
N PRO A 101 -2.84 -12.97 2.69
CA PRO A 101 -4.17 -12.75 3.23
C PRO A 101 -5.23 -12.63 2.12
N ASP A 102 -6.34 -13.34 2.27
CA ASP A 102 -7.50 -13.25 1.36
C ASP A 102 -8.37 -12.02 1.69
N ARG A 103 -7.76 -10.84 1.57
CA ARG A 103 -8.38 -9.54 1.87
C ARG A 103 -7.79 -8.46 0.99
N ALA A 104 -8.63 -7.56 0.50
CA ALA A 104 -8.23 -6.48 -0.41
C ALA A 104 -7.24 -5.49 0.24
N ILE A 105 -7.27 -5.38 1.57
CA ILE A 105 -6.43 -4.46 2.34
C ILE A 105 -6.00 -5.09 3.65
N TYR A 106 -4.76 -4.86 4.06
CA TYR A 106 -4.21 -5.38 5.32
C TYR A 106 -3.01 -4.57 5.82
N LEU A 107 -2.63 -4.79 7.07
CA LEU A 107 -1.43 -4.21 7.68
C LEU A 107 -0.29 -5.25 7.65
N VAL A 108 0.92 -4.78 7.36
CA VAL A 108 2.16 -5.56 7.52
C VAL A 108 3.06 -4.82 8.51
N THR A 109 3.63 -5.55 9.45
CA THR A 109 4.63 -5.05 10.42
C THR A 109 6.04 -5.50 10.01
N ASP A 110 7.05 -4.82 10.57
CA ASP A 110 8.48 -5.17 10.44
C ASP A 110 8.93 -6.13 11.55
#